data_AF-A0A833G3G1-F1
#
_entry.id   AF-A0A833G3G1-F1
#
_cell.length_a   1.000
_cell.length_b   1.000
_cell.length_c   1.000
_cell.angle_alpha   90.00
_cell.angle_beta   90.00
_cell.angle_gamma   90.00
#
_symmetry.space_group_name_H-M   'P 1'
#
loop_
_entity.id
_entity.type
_entity.pdbx_description
1 polymer ?
#
loop_
_entity_poly.entity_id
_entity_poly.type
_entity_poly.pdbx_seq_one_letter_code
_entity_poly.pdbx_strand_id
1 'polypeptide(L)'
;MAWRGDRTAETEAEGGDIAPFVAIDGDPALGLVLVCDHASNRIPHGYGCLGLEADALARHIAYDPGAAAVTRALARRLGAPAVLSTFSRLVIDPNRGEDDPTLIMRLSDRAVVPGNRDVDDGERARRIAAWYAPYHAAID
;
A
#
# COMPACT_ATOMS: atom_id res chain seq x y z
N MET A 1 -28.25 1.49 -22.86
CA MET A 1 -27.83 1.81 -21.49
C MET A 1 -26.32 1.99 -21.53
N ALA A 2 -25.86 3.24 -21.58
CA ALA A 2 -24.50 3.56 -21.99
C ALA A 2 -23.50 3.37 -20.84
N TRP A 3 -22.50 2.55 -21.11
CA TRP A 3 -21.27 2.41 -20.34
C TRP A 3 -20.61 3.79 -20.15
N ARG A 4 -20.44 4.22 -18.91
CA ARG A 4 -19.64 5.40 -18.55
C ARG A 4 -18.36 4.89 -17.90
N GLY A 5 -17.24 5.32 -18.47
CA GLY A 5 -15.91 4.79 -18.22
C GLY A 5 -15.49 4.88 -16.75
N ASP A 6 -14.74 3.86 -16.38
CA ASP A 6 -13.94 3.75 -15.16
C ASP A 6 -12.96 4.93 -15.15
N ARG A 7 -13.23 5.95 -14.34
CA ARG A 7 -12.26 7.02 -14.06
C ARG A 7 -11.50 6.61 -12.82
N THR A 8 -10.45 5.82 -12.99
CA THR A 8 -9.40 5.71 -12.00
C THR A 8 -8.77 7.10 -11.87
N ALA A 9 -9.02 7.80 -10.77
CA ALA A 9 -8.22 8.95 -10.41
C ALA A 9 -6.81 8.44 -10.08
N GLU A 10 -5.96 8.39 -11.09
CA GLU A 10 -4.52 8.24 -10.90
C GLU A 10 -4.03 9.57 -10.30
N THR A 11 -3.84 9.59 -8.99
CA THR A 11 -3.13 10.68 -8.33
C THR A 11 -1.67 10.59 -8.78
N GLU A 12 -1.25 11.51 -9.65
CA GLU A 12 0.16 11.68 -10.02
C GLU A 12 0.95 12.00 -8.75
N ALA A 13 1.83 11.07 -8.35
CA ALA A 13 2.62 11.21 -7.14
C ALA A 13 3.84 12.09 -7.38
N GLU A 14 3.86 13.28 -6.77
CA GLU A 14 5.11 14.02 -6.58
C GLU A 14 5.98 13.25 -5.58
N GLY A 15 6.95 12.48 -6.08
CA GLY A 15 8.05 11.91 -5.28
C GLY A 15 8.27 10.40 -5.35
N GLY A 16 7.45 9.64 -6.08
CA GLY A 16 7.63 8.19 -6.25
C GLY A 16 7.12 7.69 -7.60
N ASP A 17 7.78 6.68 -8.17
CA ASP A 17 7.34 6.00 -9.40
C ASP A 17 6.05 5.16 -9.21
N ILE A 18 5.57 5.09 -7.97
CA ILE A 18 4.33 4.43 -7.57
C ILE A 18 3.53 5.39 -6.68
N ALA A 19 2.25 5.55 -7.00
CA ALA A 19 1.31 6.27 -6.16
C ALA A 19 1.26 5.71 -4.71
N PRO A 20 0.79 6.46 -3.71
CA PRO A 20 0.58 5.90 -2.38
C PRO A 20 -0.59 4.91 -2.33
N PHE A 21 -1.67 5.19 -3.06
CA PHE A 21 -2.89 4.40 -3.01
C PHE A 21 -3.64 4.42 -4.35
N VAL A 22 -4.64 3.54 -4.46
CA VAL A 22 -5.74 3.67 -5.41
C VAL A 22 -7.03 3.80 -4.62
N ALA A 23 -7.82 4.82 -4.94
CA ALA A 23 -9.16 5.01 -4.41
C ALA A 23 -10.20 4.41 -5.37
N ILE A 24 -11.30 3.92 -4.80
CA ILE A 24 -12.49 3.48 -5.52
C ILE A 24 -13.64 4.33 -5.04
N ASP A 25 -14.30 5.00 -5.97
CA ASP A 25 -15.49 5.80 -5.68
C ASP A 25 -16.62 4.92 -5.10
N GLY A 26 -17.38 5.49 -4.17
CA GLY A 26 -18.58 4.89 -3.61
C GLY A 26 -19.39 5.92 -2.84
N ASP A 27 -20.48 5.49 -2.22
CA ASP A 27 -21.36 6.38 -1.44
C ASP A 27 -20.88 6.50 0.01
N PRO A 28 -20.29 7.63 0.43
CA PRO A 28 -19.87 7.83 1.81
C PRO A 28 -21.05 7.87 2.80
N ALA A 29 -22.29 8.10 2.33
CA ALA A 29 -23.47 8.09 3.19
C ALA A 29 -23.79 6.69 3.75
N LEU A 30 -23.17 5.63 3.22
CA LEU A 30 -23.26 4.28 3.78
C LEU A 30 -22.60 4.15 5.16
N GLY A 31 -21.76 5.12 5.56
CA GLY A 31 -21.00 5.04 6.81
C GLY A 31 -20.00 3.86 6.82
N LEU A 32 -19.58 3.42 5.63
CA LEU A 32 -18.69 2.28 5.43
C LEU A 32 -17.59 2.68 4.44
N VAL A 33 -16.33 2.48 4.84
CA VAL A 33 -15.17 2.55 3.96
C VAL A 33 -14.43 1.21 4.02
N LEU A 34 -13.99 0.71 2.87
CA LEU A 34 -13.17 -0.49 2.80
C LEU A 34 -11.71 -0.11 2.64
N VAL A 35 -10.85 -0.66 3.49
CA VAL A 35 -9.41 -0.39 3.48
C VAL A 35 -8.66 -1.67 3.18
N CYS A 36 -7.60 -1.59 2.37
CA CYS A 36 -6.71 -2.71 2.08
C CYS A 36 -5.25 -2.27 2.18
N ASP A 37 -4.70 -2.40 3.39
CA ASP A 37 -3.34 -2.00 3.75
C ASP A 37 -2.26 -2.77 3.01
N HIS A 38 -2.51 -4.05 2.72
CA HIS A 38 -1.53 -4.97 2.12
C HIS A 38 -1.97 -5.41 0.73
N ALA A 39 -2.43 -4.47 -0.09
CA ALA A 39 -3.03 -4.75 -1.39
C ALA A 39 -2.02 -5.09 -2.50
N SER A 40 -0.77 -4.69 -2.36
CA SER A 40 0.25 -4.76 -3.42
C SER A 40 1.58 -5.22 -2.87
N ASN A 41 2.35 -5.96 -3.67
CA ASN A 41 3.74 -6.32 -3.37
C ASN A 41 4.77 -5.45 -4.12
N ARG A 42 4.32 -4.38 -4.79
CA ARG A 42 5.20 -3.55 -5.61
C ARG A 42 6.21 -2.80 -4.73
N ILE A 43 7.45 -2.75 -5.20
CA ILE A 43 8.53 -1.98 -4.60
C ILE A 43 8.84 -0.80 -5.53
N PRO A 44 8.91 0.45 -5.02
CA PRO A 44 9.30 1.61 -5.82
C PRO A 44 10.70 1.39 -6.42
N HIS A 45 10.91 1.82 -7.67
CA HIS A 45 12.10 1.54 -8.47
C HIS A 45 13.41 1.91 -7.73
N GLY A 46 13.41 2.99 -6.96
CA GLY A 46 14.57 3.42 -6.16
C GLY A 46 15.06 2.42 -5.12
N TYR A 47 14.23 1.45 -4.72
CA TYR A 47 14.56 0.40 -3.74
C TYR A 47 14.93 -0.95 -4.38
N GLY A 48 14.82 -1.08 -5.70
CA GLY A 48 15.02 -2.35 -6.41
C GLY A 48 14.13 -3.46 -5.83
N CYS A 49 14.72 -4.55 -5.36
CA CYS A 49 14.02 -5.66 -4.72
C CYS A 49 14.20 -5.70 -3.20
N LEU A 50 14.67 -4.61 -2.57
CA LEU A 50 15.08 -4.59 -1.15
C LEU A 50 16.12 -5.68 -0.78
N GLY A 51 16.87 -6.18 -1.77
CA GLY A 51 17.80 -7.31 -1.59
C GLY A 51 17.12 -8.66 -1.38
N LEU A 52 15.85 -8.80 -1.74
CA LEU A 52 15.09 -10.05 -1.71
C LEU A 52 15.04 -10.71 -3.09
N GLU A 53 14.92 -12.03 -3.09
CA GLU A 53 14.60 -12.81 -4.29
C GLU A 53 13.16 -12.59 -4.74
N ALA A 54 12.89 -12.77 -6.03
CA ALA A 54 11.56 -12.57 -6.61
C ALA A 54 10.46 -13.40 -5.92
N ASP A 55 10.78 -14.66 -5.56
CA ASP A 55 9.85 -15.55 -4.87
C ASP A 55 9.44 -15.03 -3.48
N ALA A 56 10.32 -14.30 -2.81
CA ALA A 56 10.02 -13.69 -1.52
C ALA A 56 9.02 -12.53 -1.69
N LEU A 57 9.17 -11.73 -2.75
CA LEU A 57 8.24 -10.65 -3.09
C LEU A 57 6.87 -11.16 -3.58
N ALA A 58 6.79 -12.38 -4.10
CA ALA A 58 5.54 -13.01 -4.54
C ALA A 58 4.72 -13.65 -3.40
N ARG A 59 5.24 -13.65 -2.16
CA ARG A 59 4.63 -14.31 -1.00
C ARG A 59 3.95 -13.33 -0.05
N HIS A 60 3.25 -13.89 0.94
CA HIS A 60 2.51 -13.16 1.97
C HIS A 60 3.37 -12.24 2.86
N ILE A 61 4.70 -12.33 2.79
CA ILE A 61 5.58 -11.40 3.49
C ILE A 61 5.53 -9.99 2.88
N ALA A 62 5.21 -9.88 1.59
CA ALA A 62 5.23 -8.62 0.86
C ALA A 62 3.87 -7.94 0.78
N TYR A 63 2.78 -8.70 0.88
CA TYR A 63 1.39 -8.26 0.70
C TYR A 63 0.45 -9.39 1.12
N ASP A 64 -0.87 -9.18 1.03
CA ASP A 64 -1.87 -10.21 1.26
C ASP A 64 -2.44 -10.71 -0.09
N PRO A 65 -2.02 -11.89 -0.58
CA PRO A 65 -2.50 -12.43 -1.86
C PRO A 65 -4.02 -12.53 -1.92
N GLY A 66 -4.61 -11.85 -2.90
CA GLY A 66 -6.06 -11.85 -3.13
C GLY A 66 -6.85 -10.78 -2.36
N ALA A 67 -6.27 -10.13 -1.35
CA ALA A 67 -6.96 -9.11 -0.55
C ALA A 67 -7.48 -7.95 -1.42
N ALA A 68 -6.63 -7.41 -2.29
CA ALA A 68 -7.02 -6.33 -3.21
C ALA A 68 -8.20 -6.72 -4.13
N ALA A 69 -8.22 -7.97 -4.62
CA ALA A 69 -9.30 -8.46 -5.48
C ALA A 69 -10.62 -8.58 -4.72
N VAL A 70 -10.57 -9.09 -3.49
CA VAL A 70 -11.72 -9.19 -2.59
C VAL A 70 -12.24 -7.80 -2.24
N THR A 71 -11.38 -6.87 -1.83
CA THR A 71 -11.77 -5.49 -1.50
C THR A 71 -12.43 -4.79 -2.67
N ARG A 72 -11.86 -4.89 -3.89
CA ARG A 72 -12.46 -4.33 -5.12
C ARG A 72 -13.84 -4.94 -5.41
N ALA A 73 -14.00 -6.24 -5.22
CA ALA A 73 -15.28 -6.91 -5.43
C ALA A 73 -16.34 -6.48 -4.40
N LEU A 74 -15.95 -6.35 -3.13
CA LEU A 74 -16.81 -5.88 -2.06
C LEU A 74 -17.22 -4.42 -2.26
N ALA A 75 -16.28 -3.53 -2.58
CA ALA A 75 -16.55 -2.11 -2.87
C ALA A 75 -17.63 -1.97 -3.95
N ARG A 76 -17.46 -2.67 -5.08
CA ARG A 76 -18.45 -2.68 -6.17
C ARG A 76 -19.80 -3.26 -5.76
N ARG A 77 -19.81 -4.32 -4.95
CA ARG A 77 -21.06 -5.01 -4.56
C ARG A 77 -21.85 -4.23 -3.52
N LEU A 78 -21.16 -3.50 -2.65
CA LEU A 78 -21.76 -2.68 -1.60
C LEU A 78 -22.02 -1.25 -2.05
N GLY A 79 -21.37 -0.79 -3.12
CA GLY A 79 -21.35 0.63 -3.50
C GLY A 79 -20.56 1.49 -2.52
N ALA A 80 -19.68 0.88 -1.71
CA ALA A 80 -18.91 1.57 -0.68
C ALA A 80 -17.57 2.08 -1.23
N PRO A 81 -17.10 3.25 -0.78
CA PRO A 81 -15.76 3.74 -1.12
C PRO A 81 -14.68 2.79 -0.61
N ALA A 82 -13.54 2.74 -1.29
CA ALA A 82 -12.40 1.95 -0.85
C ALA A 82 -11.06 2.62 -1.11
N VAL A 83 -10.09 2.37 -0.23
CA VAL A 83 -8.69 2.79 -0.37
C VAL A 83 -7.79 1.57 -0.28
N LEU A 84 -6.90 1.41 -1.25
CA LEU A 84 -5.97 0.28 -1.34
C LEU A 84 -4.56 0.80 -1.49
N SER A 85 -3.62 0.30 -0.69
CA SER A 85 -2.20 0.63 -0.86
C SER A 85 -1.70 0.12 -2.23
N THR A 86 -0.68 0.75 -2.79
CA THR A 86 -0.07 0.27 -4.04
C THR A 86 1.39 -0.12 -3.92
N PHE A 87 1.94 0.02 -2.72
CA PHE A 87 3.29 -0.40 -2.33
C PHE A 87 3.23 -1.61 -1.39
N SER A 88 4.32 -2.37 -1.34
CA SER A 88 4.50 -3.47 -0.39
C SER A 88 4.62 -2.95 1.03
N ARG A 89 4.06 -3.72 1.98
CA ARG A 89 4.31 -3.51 3.42
C ARG A 89 5.79 -3.58 3.81
N LEU A 90 6.65 -4.14 2.96
CA LEU A 90 8.10 -4.17 3.16
C LEU A 90 8.77 -2.83 2.87
N VAL A 91 8.13 -1.93 2.11
CA VAL A 91 8.58 -0.55 1.95
C VAL A 91 8.31 0.19 3.25
N ILE A 92 7.04 0.21 3.66
CA ILE A 92 6.57 0.76 4.92
C ILE A 92 5.21 0.08 5.18
N ASP A 93 4.93 -0.41 6.39
CA ASP A 93 3.69 -1.11 6.69
C ASP A 93 2.61 -0.09 7.08
N PRO A 94 1.56 0.15 6.27
CA PRO A 94 0.55 1.14 6.59
C PRO A 94 -0.38 0.70 7.73
N ASN A 95 -0.32 -0.56 8.18
CA ASN A 95 -1.07 -1.05 9.33
C ASN A 95 -0.20 -1.11 10.61
N ARG A 96 0.72 -0.16 10.74
CA ARG A 96 1.59 0.05 11.92
C ARG A 96 1.59 1.53 12.26
N GLY A 97 1.46 1.85 13.55
CA GLY A 97 1.60 3.24 13.99
C GLY A 97 2.98 3.79 13.66
N GLU A 98 3.11 5.10 13.53
CA GLU A 98 4.39 5.71 13.16
C GLU A 98 5.52 5.30 14.11
N ASP A 99 5.28 5.30 15.42
CA ASP A 99 6.30 4.94 16.43
C ASP A 99 6.56 3.42 16.55
N ASP A 100 5.91 2.59 15.73
CA ASP A 100 6.09 1.14 15.77
C ASP A 100 7.47 0.76 15.22
N PRO A 101 8.28 -0.03 15.95
CA PRO A 101 9.60 -0.45 15.51
C PRO A 101 9.59 -1.36 14.26
N THR A 102 8.41 -1.87 13.88
CA THR A 102 8.17 -2.70 12.70
C THR A 102 7.53 -1.95 11.53
N LEU A 103 7.34 -0.62 11.64
CA LEU A 103 6.86 0.24 10.55
C LEU A 103 7.67 0.02 9.26
N ILE A 104 8.99 -0.11 9.40
CA ILE A 104 9.88 -0.55 8.31
C ILE A 104 10.53 -1.86 8.73
N MET A 105 9.90 -2.97 8.33
CA MET A 105 10.24 -4.30 8.81
C MET A 105 11.62 -4.77 8.29
N ARG A 106 12.51 -5.12 9.22
CA ARG A 106 13.86 -5.66 8.92
C ARG A 106 13.89 -7.19 8.78
N LEU A 107 12.90 -7.86 9.35
CA LEU A 107 12.78 -9.31 9.40
C LEU A 107 11.30 -9.70 9.27
N SER A 108 10.98 -10.55 8.28
CA SER A 108 9.63 -11.09 8.07
C SER A 108 9.71 -12.59 7.82
N ASP A 109 8.98 -13.41 8.58
CA ASP A 109 8.98 -14.88 8.44
C ASP A 109 10.38 -15.50 8.33
N ARG A 110 11.31 -15.03 9.17
CA ARG A 110 12.72 -15.44 9.20
C ARG A 110 13.54 -15.00 7.96
N ALA A 111 12.93 -14.34 6.99
CA ALA A 111 13.63 -13.67 5.90
C ALA A 111 14.06 -12.27 6.37
N VAL A 112 15.38 -12.06 6.41
CA VAL A 112 15.93 -10.70 6.55
C VAL A 112 15.53 -9.92 5.31
N VAL A 113 15.21 -8.64 5.46
CA VAL A 113 14.98 -7.69 4.36
C VAL A 113 16.23 -6.81 4.26
N PRO A 114 17.23 -7.16 3.41
CA PRO A 114 18.53 -6.50 3.44
C PRO A 114 18.44 -4.98 3.22
N GLY A 115 17.57 -4.54 2.31
CA GLY A 115 17.33 -3.12 2.00
C GLY A 115 16.74 -2.31 3.15
N ASN A 116 16.27 -2.96 4.22
CA ASN A 116 15.73 -2.29 5.40
C ASN A 116 16.68 -2.29 6.60
N ARG A 117 17.83 -2.98 6.53
CA ARG A 117 18.74 -3.20 7.67
C ARG A 117 19.21 -1.90 8.31
N ASP A 118 19.67 -0.97 7.46
CA ASP A 118 20.35 0.26 7.85
C ASP A 118 19.48 1.50 7.59
N VAL A 119 18.15 1.34 7.59
CA VAL A 119 17.22 2.46 7.47
C VAL A 119 17.37 3.39 8.67
N ASP A 120 17.74 4.63 8.38
CA ASP A 120 17.86 5.73 9.33
C ASP A 120 16.56 6.56 9.41
N ASP A 121 16.55 7.56 10.29
CA ASP A 121 15.39 8.43 10.51
C ASP A 121 15.06 9.27 9.27
N GLY A 122 16.05 9.64 8.47
CA GLY A 122 15.86 10.43 7.25
C GLY A 122 15.14 9.62 6.17
N GLU A 123 15.54 8.37 5.99
CA GLU A 123 14.88 7.43 5.10
C GLU A 123 13.50 7.04 5.61
N ARG A 124 13.34 6.82 6.92
CA ARG A 124 12.02 6.61 7.54
C ARG A 124 11.08 7.78 7.24
N ALA A 125 11.54 9.01 7.44
CA ALA A 125 10.75 10.21 7.16
C ALA A 125 10.37 10.33 5.67
N ARG A 126 11.28 9.97 4.74
CA ARG A 126 10.97 9.93 3.31
C ARG A 126 9.86 8.95 2.99
N ARG A 127 9.93 7.71 3.51
CA ARG A 127 8.88 6.72 3.26
C ARG A 127 7.54 7.13 3.86
N ILE A 128 7.57 7.79 5.02
CA ILE A 128 6.36 8.34 5.65
C ILE A 128 5.72 9.39 4.74
N ALA A 129 6.50 10.39 4.31
CA ALA A 129 6.01 11.48 3.49
C ALA A 129 5.52 11.01 2.11
N ALA A 130 6.18 10.03 1.50
CA ALA A 130 5.86 9.57 0.15
C ALA A 130 4.67 8.59 0.08
N TRP A 131 4.54 7.68 1.06
CA TRP A 131 3.58 6.57 0.97
C TRP A 131 2.64 6.48 2.17
N TYR A 132 3.15 6.52 3.40
CA TYR A 132 2.35 6.29 4.61
C TYR A 132 1.34 7.41 4.87
N ALA A 133 1.82 8.65 4.98
CA ALA A 133 0.96 9.79 5.33
C ALA A 133 -0.07 10.09 4.24
N PRO A 134 0.27 10.09 2.93
CA PRO A 134 -0.74 10.25 1.88
C PRO A 134 -1.78 9.12 1.82
N TYR A 135 -1.39 7.87 2.15
CA TYR A 135 -2.32 6.75 2.25
C TYR A 135 -3.34 6.96 3.38
N HIS A 136 -2.88 7.34 4.57
CA HIS A 136 -3.76 7.60 5.72
C HIS A 136 -4.65 8.82 5.51
N ALA A 137 -4.11 9.89 4.93
CA ALA A 137 -4.88 11.09 4.60
C ALA A 137 -6.01 10.84 3.57
N ALA A 138 -5.95 9.75 2.81
CA ALA A 138 -7.03 9.35 1.90
C ALA A 138 -8.13 8.53 2.59
N ILE A 139 -7.84 8.00 3.79
CA ILE A 139 -8.79 7.22 4.61
C ILE A 139 -9.57 8.14 5.55
N ASP A 140 -8.91 9.15 6.11
CA ASP A 140 -9.48 10.18 7.00
C ASP A 140 -10.47 11.12 6.29
#